data_AF-A0A7V9FEG1-F1
#
_entry.id   AF-A0A7V9FEG1-F1
#
_cell.length_a   1.000
_cell.length_b   1.000
_cell.length_c   1.000
_cell.angle_alpha   90.00
_cell.angle_beta   90.00
_cell.angle_gamma   90.00
#
_symmetry.space_group_name_H-M   'P 1'
#
loop_
_entity.id
_entity.type
_entity.pdbx_description
1 polymer ?
#
loop_
_entity_poly.entity_id
_entity_poly.type
_entity_poly.pdbx_seq_one_letter_code
_entity_poly.pdbx_strand_id
1 'polypeptide(L)' 'VGDVAHTPVAELASAITPVPGGVGPMTIAMLLQNTLQAWQQLESR' A
#
# COMPACT_ATOMS: atom_id res chain seq x y z
N VAL A 1 -4.11 -9.12 -12.70
CA VAL A 1 -3.52 -10.34 -12.11
C VAL A 1 -2.33 -9.91 -11.25
N GLY A 2 -2.14 -10.47 -10.06
CA GLY A 2 -1.00 -10.20 -9.17
C GLY A 2 -0.14 -11.45 -8.97
N ASP A 3 0.81 -11.40 -8.03
CA ASP A 3 1.81 -12.46 -7.85
C ASP A 3 1.28 -13.74 -7.16
N VAL A 4 0.13 -13.64 -6.49
CA VAL A 4 -0.47 -14.72 -5.71
C VAL A 4 -1.67 -15.32 -6.45
N ALA A 5 -1.77 -16.65 -6.44
CA ALA A 5 -2.98 -17.37 -6.83
C ALA A 5 -4.11 -17.11 -5.81
N HIS A 6 -4.89 -16.07 -6.05
CA HIS A 6 -5.82 -15.52 -5.06
C HIS A 6 -6.87 -16.53 -4.59
N THR A 7 -7.50 -17.30 -5.48
CA THR A 7 -8.60 -18.21 -5.13
C THR A 7 -8.21 -19.27 -4.08
N PRO A 8 -7.18 -20.12 -4.29
CA PRO A 8 -6.80 -21.12 -3.30
C PRO A 8 -6.21 -20.52 -2.02
N VAL A 9 -5.57 -19.35 -2.09
CA VAL A 9 -4.93 -18.73 -0.92
C VAL A 9 -5.94 -17.95 -0.06
N ALA A 10 -7.00 -17.40 -0.67
CA ALA A 10 -8.05 -16.66 0.03
C ALA A 10 -8.84 -17.52 1.02
N GLU A 11 -8.92 -18.84 0.81
CA GLU A 11 -9.58 -19.78 1.74
C GLU A 11 -8.71 -20.10 2.98
N LEU A 12 -7.40 -19.89 2.87
CA LEU A 12 -6.43 -20.22 3.92
C LEU A 12 -6.00 -18.99 4.73
N ALA A 13 -5.93 -17.82 4.10
CA ALA A 13 -5.45 -16.60 4.73
C ALA A 13 -6.53 -15.93 5.60
N SER A 14 -6.15 -15.41 6.76
CA SER A 14 -7.06 -14.61 7.60
C SER A 14 -7.39 -13.24 7.01
N ALA A 15 -6.53 -12.73 6.10
CA ALA A 15 -6.74 -11.53 5.31
C ALA A 15 -5.93 -11.63 4.01
N ILE A 16 -6.47 -11.10 2.91
CA ILE A 16 -5.80 -11.09 1.60
C ILE A 16 -6.07 -9.76 0.89
N THR A 17 -5.04 -9.17 0.29
CA THR A 17 -5.19 -7.92 -0.47
C THR A 17 -5.70 -8.21 -1.87
N PRO A 18 -6.78 -7.54 -2.34
CA PRO A 18 -7.32 -7.77 -3.67
C PRO A 18 -6.37 -7.23 -4.75
N VAL A 19 -6.38 -7.86 -5.91
CA VAL A 19 -5.68 -7.37 -7.10
C VAL A 19 -6.61 -7.46 -8.31
N PRO A 20 -6.97 -6.34 -8.97
CA PRO A 20 -6.54 -4.97 -8.68
C PRO A 20 -7.21 -4.39 -7.41
N GLY A 21 -6.59 -3.34 -6.83
CA GLY A 21 -7.22 -2.51 -5.78
C GLY A 21 -6.59 -2.56 -4.37
N GLY A 22 -5.57 -3.39 -4.14
CA GLY A 22 -4.91 -3.50 -2.84
C GLY A 22 -3.80 -2.47 -2.61
N VAL A 23 -2.55 -2.85 -2.89
CA VAL A 23 -1.34 -2.11 -2.49
C VAL A 23 -1.10 -0.82 -3.28
N GLY A 24 -1.54 -0.74 -4.54
CA GLY A 24 -1.26 0.40 -5.43
C GLY A 24 -1.70 1.76 -4.89
N PRO A 25 -2.98 1.94 -4.46
CA PRO A 25 -3.45 3.18 -3.87
C PRO A 25 -2.68 3.61 -2.62
N MET A 26 -2.28 2.66 -1.77
CA MET A 26 -1.49 2.96 -0.57
C MET A 26 -0.08 3.47 -0.91
N THR A 27 0.55 2.98 -1.98
CA THR A 27 1.85 3.49 -2.44
C THR A 27 1.78 4.99 -2.76
N ILE A 28 0.72 5.42 -3.46
CA ILE A 28 0.53 6.84 -3.79
C ILE A 28 0.29 7.65 -2.51
N ALA A 29 -0.58 7.18 -1.62
CA ALA A 29 -0.85 7.85 -0.35
C ALA A 29 0.42 8.04 0.49
N MET A 30 1.25 7.00 0.60
CA MET A 30 2.51 7.05 1.35
C MET A 30 3.54 7.95 0.69
N LEU A 31 3.59 8.02 -0.65
CA LEU A 31 4.45 8.99 -1.33
C LEU A 31 4.08 10.44 -0.97
N LEU A 32 2.79 10.76 -0.95
CA LEU A 32 2.31 12.09 -0.57
C LEU A 32 2.60 12.38 0.91
N GLN A 33 2.39 11.39 1.79
CA GLN A 33 2.71 11.53 3.22
C GLN A 33 4.20 11.78 3.44
N ASN A 34 5.07 11.02 2.77
CA ASN A 34 6.52 11.18 2.88
C ASN A 34 6.97 12.54 2.37
N THR A 35 6.36 13.03 1.29
CA THR A 35 6.61 14.39 0.76
C THR A 35 6.25 15.46 1.80
N LEU A 36 5.08 15.34 2.43
CA LEU A 36 4.65 16.26 3.47
C LEU A 36 5.56 16.21 4.70
N GLN A 37 5.92 15.02 5.16
CA GLN A 37 6.84 14.85 6.29
C GLN A 37 8.22 15.45 6.01
N ALA A 38 8.76 15.25 4.82
CA ALA A 38 10.04 15.82 4.42
C ALA A 38 10.00 17.36 4.45
N TRP A 39 8.92 17.95 3.97
CA TRP A 39 8.71 19.40 4.04
C TRP A 39 8.63 19.91 5.49
N GLN A 40 7.84 19.26 6.36
CA GLN A 40 7.71 19.62 7.77
C GLN A 40 9.07 19.53 8.51
N GLN A 41 9.87 18.51 8.21
CA GLN A 41 11.21 18.36 8.79
C GLN A 41 12.17 19.48 8.36
N LEU A 42 12.07 19.95 7.11
CA LEU A 42 12.86 21.09 6.62
C LEU A 42 12.41 22.42 7.25
N GLU A 43 11.11 22.63 7.45
CA GLU A 43 10.57 23.83 8.09
C GLU A 43 10.95 23.92 9.58
N SER A 44 11.04 22.78 10.27
CA SER A 44 11.40 22.72 11.69
C SER A 44 12.90 22.92 12.01
N ARG A 45 13.74 23.17 11.00
CA ARG A 45 15.18 23.42 11.12
C ARG A 45 15.47 24.92 11.12
#